data_AF-A0A0A2E5B3-F1
#
_entry.id   AF-A0A0A2E5B3-F1
#
_cell.length_a   1.000
_cell.length_b   1.000
_cell.length_c   1.000
_cell.angle_alpha   90.00
_cell.angle_beta   90.00
_cell.angle_gamma   90.00
#
_symmetry.space_group_name_H-M   'P 1'
#
loop_
_entity.id
_entity.type
_entity.pdbx_description
1 polymer ?
#
loop_
_entity_poly.entity_id
_entity_poly.type
_entity_poly.pdbx_seq_one_letter_code
_entity_poly.pdbx_strand_id
1 'polypeptide(L)'
;MEKYERRTCSLAWGTYCKEYRNIQQMLGYCKQCHSYGMLWTCPPFDGYDPTAGFSEDMTIEIIGDLVYPSEELKKAVIAQQLSVREACEMLFKEARAHLDKALLECEKEQPGSTVFFAGSCHVCPAEHCSRKKGAACRFPRRMRLSLEAVGFDLNRTASDLLHTEMLWCKPNELCNYFTLVSGIVYPK
;
A
#
# COMPACT_ATOMS: atom_id res chain seq x y z
N MET A 1 10.44 3.26 -20.35
CA MET A 1 9.08 2.93 -19.86
C MET A 1 9.20 1.71 -18.99
N GLU A 2 8.74 1.84 -17.77
CA GLU A 2 8.78 0.87 -16.70
C GLU A 2 7.95 -0.35 -17.11
N LYS A 3 8.45 -1.53 -16.77
CA LYS A 3 7.71 -2.78 -17.00
C LYS A 3 6.90 -3.09 -15.74
N TYR A 4 5.67 -3.53 -15.94
CA TYR A 4 4.76 -3.93 -14.87
C TYR A 4 4.39 -5.41 -15.04
N GLU A 5 4.34 -6.13 -13.92
CA GLU A 5 3.82 -7.49 -13.84
C GLU A 5 2.83 -7.55 -12.68
N ARG A 6 1.62 -8.03 -12.93
CA ARG A 6 0.57 -8.15 -11.92
C ARG A 6 0.37 -9.60 -11.52
N ARG A 7 0.23 -9.82 -10.21
CA ARG A 7 -0.18 -11.08 -9.61
C ARG A 7 -1.36 -10.84 -8.69
N THR A 8 -2.30 -11.77 -8.67
CA THR A 8 -3.48 -11.68 -7.80
C THR A 8 -3.71 -13.00 -7.07
N CYS A 9 -4.28 -12.90 -5.88
CA CYS A 9 -4.75 -14.04 -5.09
C CYS A 9 -6.05 -13.64 -4.40
N SER A 10 -7.07 -14.50 -4.44
CA SER A 10 -8.33 -14.27 -3.72
C SER A 10 -8.51 -15.30 -2.62
N LEU A 11 -8.95 -14.85 -1.46
CA LEU A 11 -9.22 -15.69 -0.29
C LEU A 11 -10.29 -15.05 0.61
N ALA A 12 -10.84 -15.85 1.51
CA ALA A 12 -11.77 -15.35 2.52
C ALA A 12 -11.07 -14.35 3.46
N TRP A 13 -11.76 -13.25 3.76
CA TRP A 13 -11.29 -12.18 4.65
C TRP A 13 -10.94 -12.72 6.04
N GLY A 14 -11.76 -13.63 6.59
CA GLY A 14 -11.51 -14.27 7.87
C GLY A 14 -10.20 -15.07 7.87
N THR A 15 -9.93 -15.82 6.80
CA THR A 15 -8.66 -16.56 6.63
C THR A 15 -7.49 -15.60 6.55
N TYR A 16 -7.61 -14.53 5.75
CA TYR A 16 -6.55 -13.53 5.62
C TYR A 16 -6.23 -12.85 6.96
N CYS A 17 -7.27 -12.46 7.71
CA CYS A 17 -7.13 -11.91 9.07
C CYS A 17 -6.40 -12.88 9.99
N LYS A 18 -6.79 -14.15 10.01
CA LYS A 18 -6.24 -15.15 10.92
C LYS A 18 -4.76 -15.43 10.66
N GLU A 19 -4.35 -15.48 9.39
CA GLU A 19 -3.02 -15.97 9.00
C GLU A 19 -1.98 -14.85 8.83
N TYR A 20 -2.42 -13.65 8.43
CA TYR A 20 -1.54 -12.56 8.01
C TYR A 20 -1.68 -11.27 8.83
N ARG A 21 -2.65 -11.18 9.75
CA ARG A 21 -2.85 -9.96 10.57
C ARG A 21 -2.21 -10.11 11.95
N ASN A 22 -1.32 -9.18 12.28
CA ASN A 22 -0.78 -8.99 13.62
C ASN A 22 -0.73 -7.50 13.96
N ILE A 23 -1.83 -6.98 14.53
CA ILE A 23 -1.98 -5.55 14.83
C ILE A 23 -0.85 -5.06 15.76
N GLN A 24 -0.54 -5.82 16.82
CA GLN A 24 0.46 -5.39 17.80
C GLN A 24 1.85 -5.28 17.17
N GLN A 25 2.26 -6.28 16.40
CA GLN A 25 3.54 -6.30 15.72
C GLN A 25 3.63 -5.19 14.66
N MET A 26 2.63 -5.09 13.79
CA MET A 26 2.61 -4.09 12.73
C MET A 26 2.53 -2.67 13.29
N LEU A 27 1.82 -2.45 14.40
CA LEU A 27 1.81 -1.17 15.09
C LEU A 27 3.19 -0.81 15.66
N GLY A 28 3.98 -1.80 16.09
CA GLY A 28 5.38 -1.63 16.49
C GLY A 28 6.26 -1.09 15.36
N TYR A 29 6.08 -1.59 14.14
CA TYR A 29 6.75 -1.05 12.94
C TYR A 29 6.18 0.33 12.56
N CYS A 30 4.86 0.50 12.60
CA CYS A 30 4.21 1.77 12.27
C CYS A 30 4.74 2.91 13.15
N LYS A 31 4.92 2.69 14.46
CA LYS A 31 5.45 3.72 15.39
C LYS A 31 6.86 4.22 15.04
N GLN A 32 7.62 3.46 14.24
CA GLN A 32 8.96 3.85 13.76
C GLN A 32 8.90 4.56 12.39
N CYS A 33 7.75 4.50 11.71
CA CYS A 33 7.53 5.16 10.43
C CYS A 33 7.23 6.65 10.63
N HIS A 34 7.82 7.50 9.79
CA HIS A 34 7.61 8.95 9.81
C HIS A 34 6.16 9.40 9.57
N SER A 35 5.31 8.50 9.03
CA SER A 35 3.89 8.78 8.76
C SER A 35 2.97 8.50 9.95
N TYR A 36 3.47 7.87 11.02
CA TYR A 36 2.67 7.54 12.21
C TYR A 36 2.06 8.79 12.85
N GLY A 37 0.74 8.78 13.07
CA GLY A 37 0.02 9.96 13.57
C GLY A 37 -0.09 11.13 12.59
N MET A 38 0.54 11.08 11.43
CA MET A 38 0.67 12.23 10.52
C MET A 38 -0.38 12.28 9.40
N LEU A 39 -0.83 11.11 8.95
CA LEU A 39 -1.78 10.96 7.83
C LEU A 39 -3.07 10.29 8.29
N TRP A 40 -4.23 10.68 7.75
CA TRP A 40 -5.52 10.04 8.06
C TRP A 40 -5.54 8.54 7.77
N THR A 41 -4.65 8.04 6.91
CA THR A 41 -4.55 6.63 6.54
C THR A 41 -3.56 5.84 7.39
N CYS A 42 -2.99 6.42 8.43
CA CYS A 42 -1.99 5.77 9.29
C CYS A 42 -2.51 5.65 10.72
N PRO A 43 -2.08 4.65 11.51
CA PRO A 43 -2.44 4.55 12.92
C PRO A 43 -1.85 5.72 13.74
N PRO A 44 -2.34 5.95 14.98
CA PRO A 44 -3.46 5.24 15.64
C PRO A 44 -4.82 5.61 15.05
N PHE A 45 -5.83 4.75 15.21
CA PHE A 45 -7.22 5.00 14.78
C PHE A 45 -8.17 5.22 15.96
N ASP A 46 -7.64 5.74 17.07
CA ASP A 46 -8.41 6.19 18.24
C ASP A 46 -9.42 5.17 18.79
N GLY A 47 -9.01 3.89 18.85
CA GLY A 47 -9.80 2.80 19.44
C GLY A 47 -10.79 2.12 18.48
N TYR A 48 -10.85 2.54 17.22
CA TYR A 48 -11.67 1.92 16.18
C TYR A 48 -10.83 0.96 15.32
N ASP A 49 -11.37 -0.23 15.00
CA ASP A 49 -10.81 -1.09 13.96
C ASP A 49 -11.42 -0.72 12.59
N PRO A 50 -10.63 -0.18 11.63
CA PRO A 50 -11.14 0.18 10.32
C PRO A 50 -11.74 -0.96 9.51
N THR A 51 -11.52 -2.21 9.93
CA THR A 51 -12.03 -3.39 9.25
C THR A 51 -13.19 -4.07 9.99
N ALA A 52 -13.73 -3.46 11.05
CA ALA A 52 -14.77 -4.06 11.89
C ALA A 52 -16.08 -4.39 11.15
N GLY A 53 -16.33 -3.76 10.00
CA GLY A 53 -17.51 -3.99 9.19
C GLY A 53 -17.42 -5.19 8.23
N PHE A 54 -16.27 -5.85 8.13
CA PHE A 54 -16.08 -6.97 7.21
C PHE A 54 -16.40 -8.30 7.89
N SER A 55 -17.28 -9.09 7.26
CA SER A 55 -17.58 -10.44 7.73
C SER A 55 -16.51 -11.43 7.27
N GLU A 56 -16.34 -12.52 8.02
CA GLU A 56 -15.30 -13.52 7.75
C GLU A 56 -15.41 -14.18 6.37
N ASP A 57 -16.63 -14.25 5.84
CA ASP A 57 -16.98 -14.86 4.55
C ASP A 57 -16.90 -13.89 3.36
N MET A 58 -16.62 -12.59 3.59
CA MET A 58 -16.27 -11.67 2.51
C MET A 58 -14.99 -12.14 1.82
N THR A 59 -14.85 -11.84 0.53
CA THR A 59 -13.64 -12.15 -0.23
C THR A 59 -12.74 -10.94 -0.28
N ILE A 60 -11.45 -11.13 -0.02
CA ILE A 60 -10.41 -10.16 -0.38
C ILE A 60 -9.63 -10.68 -1.58
N GLU A 61 -9.50 -9.83 -2.59
CA GLU A 61 -8.52 -9.98 -3.67
C GLU A 61 -7.27 -9.17 -3.31
N ILE A 62 -6.15 -9.87 -3.13
CA ILE A 62 -4.82 -9.30 -2.95
C ILE A 62 -4.21 -9.08 -4.33
N ILE A 63 -3.66 -7.89 -4.56
CA ILE A 63 -3.08 -7.47 -5.83
C ILE A 63 -1.63 -7.07 -5.58
N GLY A 64 -0.69 -7.80 -6.19
CA GLY A 64 0.72 -7.44 -6.22
C GLY A 64 1.12 -6.92 -7.59
N ASP A 65 1.52 -5.66 -7.66
CA ASP A 65 2.14 -5.08 -8.85
C ASP A 65 3.65 -4.99 -8.66
N LEU A 66 4.39 -5.71 -9.51
CA LEU A 66 5.84 -5.67 -9.60
C LEU A 66 6.23 -4.59 -10.62
N VAL A 67 6.97 -3.58 -10.15
CA VAL A 67 7.42 -2.44 -10.95
C VAL A 67 8.91 -2.58 -11.18
N TYR A 68 9.31 -2.80 -12.43
CA TYR A 68 10.71 -2.97 -12.81
C TYR A 68 11.29 -1.61 -13.24
N PRO A 69 12.33 -1.10 -12.54
CA PRO A 69 12.97 0.16 -12.89
C PRO A 69 13.56 0.11 -14.29
N SER A 70 13.40 1.18 -15.04
CA SER A 70 14.04 1.36 -16.34
C SER A 70 15.57 1.37 -16.21
N GLU A 71 16.26 0.93 -17.27
CA GLU A 71 17.73 0.94 -17.30
C GLU A 71 18.28 2.36 -17.22
N GLU A 72 17.55 3.34 -17.76
CA GLU A 72 17.86 4.77 -17.65
C GLU A 72 17.85 5.23 -16.18
N LEU A 73 16.83 4.84 -15.42
CA LEU A 73 16.71 5.20 -14.01
C LEU A 73 17.81 4.53 -13.16
N LYS A 74 18.11 3.25 -13.43
CA LYS A 74 19.22 2.55 -12.78
C LYS A 74 20.56 3.25 -13.06
N LYS A 75 20.81 3.63 -14.32
CA LYS A 75 22.02 4.38 -14.72
C LYS A 75 22.10 5.74 -14.02
N ALA A 76 21.00 6.46 -13.89
CA ALA A 76 20.97 7.74 -13.19
C ALA A 76 21.35 7.60 -11.70
N VAL A 77 20.87 6.55 -11.03
CA VAL A 77 21.24 6.24 -9.64
C VAL A 77 22.72 5.85 -9.52
N ILE A 78 23.22 4.97 -10.40
CA ILE A 78 24.64 4.56 -10.40
C ILE A 78 25.56 5.76 -10.66
N ALA A 79 25.16 6.66 -11.56
CA ALA A 79 25.87 7.89 -11.88
C ALA A 79 25.70 9.00 -10.82
N GLN A 80 24.99 8.73 -9.71
CA GLN A 80 24.71 9.68 -8.63
C GLN A 80 23.99 10.96 -9.08
N GLN A 81 23.25 10.88 -10.19
CA GLN A 81 22.39 11.97 -10.67
C GLN A 81 21.05 12.01 -9.94
N LEU A 82 20.63 10.87 -9.39
CA LEU A 82 19.47 10.71 -8.54
C LEU A 82 19.85 9.85 -7.33
N SER A 83 19.39 10.21 -6.15
CA SER A 83 19.46 9.31 -5.00
C SER A 83 18.50 8.13 -5.19
N VAL A 84 18.80 7.01 -4.54
CA VAL A 84 17.89 5.84 -4.48
C VAL A 84 16.52 6.26 -3.95
N ARG A 85 16.48 7.14 -2.96
CA ARG A 85 15.22 7.64 -2.40
C ARG A 85 14.38 8.37 -3.44
N GLU A 86 14.98 9.30 -4.18
CA GLU A 86 14.26 10.06 -5.23
C GLU A 86 13.77 9.13 -6.35
N ALA A 87 14.60 8.19 -6.78
CA ALA A 87 14.23 7.20 -7.79
C ALA A 87 13.07 6.31 -7.32
N CYS A 88 13.10 5.84 -6.05
CA CYS A 88 11.98 5.12 -5.45
C CYS A 88 10.72 6.00 -5.41
N GLU A 89 10.81 7.23 -4.90
CA GLU A 89 9.66 8.14 -4.82
C GLU A 89 9.02 8.40 -6.21
N MET A 90 9.84 8.54 -7.26
CA MET A 90 9.37 8.65 -8.64
C MET A 90 8.63 7.39 -9.11
N LEU A 91 9.24 6.21 -8.93
CA LEU A 91 8.63 4.93 -9.33
C LEU A 91 7.32 4.67 -8.60
N PHE A 92 7.29 4.87 -7.28
CA PHE A 92 6.09 4.69 -6.46
C PHE A 92 4.98 5.64 -6.91
N LYS A 93 5.31 6.91 -7.17
CA LYS A 93 4.33 7.91 -7.61
C LYS A 93 3.74 7.57 -8.96
N GLU A 94 4.57 7.17 -9.92
CA GLU A 94 4.12 6.80 -11.27
C GLU A 94 3.26 5.54 -11.24
N ALA A 95 3.77 4.46 -10.62
CA ALA A 95 3.06 3.20 -10.52
C ALA A 95 1.70 3.36 -9.83
N ARG A 96 1.66 4.15 -8.74
CA ARG A 96 0.41 4.39 -8.02
C ARG A 96 -0.55 5.35 -8.70
N ALA A 97 -0.08 6.28 -9.53
CA ALA A 97 -0.99 7.17 -10.26
C ALA A 97 -1.97 6.40 -11.15
N HIS A 98 -1.50 5.29 -11.75
CA HIS A 98 -2.33 4.39 -12.55
C HIS A 98 -3.09 3.39 -11.68
N LEU A 99 -2.40 2.75 -10.72
CA LEU A 99 -2.99 1.71 -9.87
C LEU A 99 -4.14 2.25 -9.00
N ASP A 100 -3.90 3.32 -8.24
CA ASP A 100 -4.90 3.87 -7.32
C ASP A 100 -6.17 4.30 -8.07
N LYS A 101 -6.01 4.85 -9.28
CA LYS A 101 -7.13 5.24 -10.13
C LYS A 101 -7.96 4.02 -10.56
N ALA A 102 -7.31 2.98 -11.06
CA ALA A 102 -7.98 1.75 -11.49
C ALA A 102 -8.70 1.05 -10.33
N LEU A 103 -8.08 1.03 -9.14
CA LEU A 103 -8.71 0.47 -7.94
C LEU A 103 -9.96 1.26 -7.51
N LEU A 104 -9.90 2.60 -7.55
CA LEU A 104 -11.08 3.43 -7.24
C LEU A 104 -12.20 3.28 -8.27
N GLU A 105 -11.86 3.06 -9.54
CA GLU A 105 -12.84 2.76 -10.59
C GLU A 105 -13.51 1.41 -10.33
N CYS A 106 -12.74 0.37 -10.01
CA CYS A 106 -13.26 -0.94 -9.60
C CYS A 106 -14.19 -0.83 -8.38
N GLU A 107 -13.79 -0.08 -7.35
CA GLU A 107 -14.60 0.12 -6.15
C GLU A 107 -15.93 0.83 -6.44
N LYS A 108 -15.91 1.77 -7.39
CA LYS A 108 -17.11 2.48 -7.84
C LYS A 108 -18.05 1.56 -8.63
N GLU A 109 -17.50 0.65 -9.43
CA GLU A 109 -18.27 -0.32 -10.23
C GLU A 109 -18.85 -1.46 -9.38
N GLN A 110 -18.30 -1.70 -8.19
CA GLN A 110 -18.73 -2.72 -7.24
C GLN A 110 -19.19 -2.10 -5.91
N PRO A 111 -20.43 -1.57 -5.82
CA PRO A 111 -20.93 -0.93 -4.61
C PRO A 111 -20.81 -1.83 -3.38
N GLY A 112 -20.26 -1.29 -2.30
CA GLY A 112 -20.02 -2.02 -1.05
C GLY A 112 -18.62 -2.64 -0.95
N SER A 113 -17.84 -2.63 -2.02
CA SER A 113 -16.42 -3.00 -1.95
C SER A 113 -15.60 -1.94 -1.24
N THR A 114 -14.46 -2.34 -0.66
CA THR A 114 -13.50 -1.44 -0.01
C THR A 114 -12.09 -1.73 -0.49
N VAL A 115 -11.43 -0.71 -1.00
CA VAL A 115 -10.03 -0.77 -1.47
C VAL A 115 -9.05 -0.45 -0.34
N PHE A 116 -7.93 -1.17 -0.37
CA PHE A 116 -6.70 -0.85 0.33
C PHE A 116 -5.58 -0.53 -0.68
N PHE A 117 -4.92 0.63 -0.52
CA PHE A 117 -3.81 1.03 -1.37
C PHE A 117 -2.46 0.52 -0.86
N ALA A 118 -1.48 0.46 -1.76
CA ALA A 118 -0.09 0.20 -1.41
C ALA A 118 0.56 1.42 -0.73
N GLY A 119 1.02 1.27 0.52
CA GLY A 119 1.77 2.30 1.22
C GLY A 119 0.94 3.48 1.73
N SER A 120 1.65 4.55 2.13
CA SER A 120 1.04 5.74 2.72
C SER A 120 0.24 6.58 1.71
N CYS A 121 -0.77 7.32 2.17
CA CYS A 121 -1.54 8.23 1.32
C CYS A 121 -0.66 9.36 0.73
N HIS A 122 -0.81 9.61 -0.57
CA HIS A 122 -0.13 10.70 -1.28
C HIS A 122 -1.12 11.67 -1.98
N VAL A 123 -2.42 11.62 -1.62
CA VAL A 123 -3.48 12.43 -2.25
C VAL A 123 -3.26 13.94 -2.05
N CYS A 124 -2.66 14.33 -0.93
CA CYS A 124 -2.20 15.68 -0.67
C CYS A 124 -0.77 15.64 -0.13
N PRO A 125 -0.01 16.75 -0.19
CA PRO A 125 1.29 16.81 0.45
C PRO A 125 1.17 16.49 1.95
N ALA A 126 2.07 15.62 2.46
CA ALA A 126 1.98 15.06 3.80
C ALA A 126 2.08 16.15 4.88
N GLU A 127 2.86 17.19 4.64
CA GLU A 127 2.98 18.40 5.44
C GLU A 127 1.65 19.15 5.59
N HIS A 128 0.75 19.02 4.62
CA HIS A 128 -0.56 19.67 4.56
C HIS A 128 -1.73 18.73 4.86
N CYS A 129 -1.48 17.53 5.40
CA CYS A 129 -2.56 16.65 5.82
C CYS A 129 -3.37 17.30 6.96
N SER A 130 -4.70 17.32 6.84
CA SER A 130 -5.58 17.95 7.85
C SER A 130 -5.56 17.22 9.19
N ARG A 131 -5.12 15.95 9.22
CA ARG A 131 -4.94 15.18 10.46
C ARG A 131 -4.06 15.90 11.47
N LYS A 132 -2.98 16.55 11.01
CA LYS A 132 -2.06 17.29 11.88
C LYS A 132 -2.73 18.45 12.63
N LYS A 133 -3.90 18.90 12.16
CA LYS A 133 -4.71 19.94 12.77
C LYS A 133 -5.95 19.38 13.47
N GLY A 134 -6.08 18.06 13.59
CA GLY A 134 -7.29 17.41 14.12
C GLY A 134 -8.54 17.58 13.24
N ALA A 135 -8.39 18.02 11.99
CA ALA A 135 -9.51 18.31 11.10
C ALA A 135 -9.75 17.17 10.11
N ALA A 136 -11.02 16.92 9.77
CA ALA A 136 -11.43 15.86 8.85
C ALA A 136 -10.65 15.87 7.53
N CYS A 137 -10.50 14.69 6.90
CA CYS A 137 -9.80 14.57 5.63
C CYS A 137 -10.47 15.44 4.56
N ARG A 138 -9.67 16.20 3.81
CA ARG A 138 -10.15 17.03 2.68
C ARG A 138 -10.56 16.21 1.45
N PHE A 139 -10.11 14.95 1.38
CA PHE A 139 -10.30 14.05 0.23
C PHE A 139 -10.83 12.66 0.66
N PRO A 140 -11.96 12.58 1.40
CA PRO A 140 -12.44 11.32 1.96
C PRO A 140 -12.81 10.28 0.89
N ARG A 141 -13.21 10.73 -0.31
CA ARG A 141 -13.54 9.84 -1.44
C ARG A 141 -12.33 9.29 -2.20
N ARG A 142 -11.13 9.82 -1.95
CA ARG A 142 -9.89 9.43 -2.67
C ARG A 142 -8.88 8.71 -1.78
N MET A 143 -8.89 8.98 -0.48
CA MET A 143 -7.98 8.31 0.44
C MET A 143 -8.43 6.87 0.72
N ARG A 144 -7.50 5.92 0.72
CA ARG A 144 -7.74 4.55 1.19
C ARG A 144 -6.63 4.18 2.16
N LEU A 145 -6.97 3.32 3.13
CA LEU A 145 -5.99 2.74 4.05
C LEU A 145 -5.08 1.78 3.29
N SER A 146 -3.91 1.48 3.84
CA SER A 146 -3.11 0.34 3.40
C SER A 146 -3.36 -0.86 4.30
N LEU A 147 -3.08 -2.07 3.80
CA LEU A 147 -3.23 -3.32 4.55
C LEU A 147 -2.30 -3.33 5.80
N GLU A 148 -1.05 -2.88 5.66
CA GLU A 148 -0.12 -2.73 6.78
C GLU A 148 -0.61 -1.74 7.85
N ALA A 149 -1.32 -0.67 7.45
CA ALA A 149 -1.85 0.31 8.40
C ALA A 149 -2.92 -0.32 9.31
N VAL A 150 -3.65 -1.33 8.82
CA VAL A 150 -4.65 -2.09 9.59
C VAL A 150 -4.10 -3.41 10.15
N GLY A 151 -2.80 -3.65 10.02
CA GLY A 151 -2.09 -4.69 10.76
C GLY A 151 -1.72 -5.95 9.97
N PHE A 152 -1.78 -5.94 8.64
CA PHE A 152 -1.34 -7.07 7.82
C PHE A 152 0.16 -7.07 7.54
N ASP A 153 0.77 -8.25 7.57
CA ASP A 153 2.15 -8.48 7.18
C ASP A 153 2.26 -8.61 5.66
N LEU A 154 2.74 -7.56 5.00
CA LEU A 154 2.88 -7.52 3.55
C LEU A 154 4.00 -8.41 3.02
N ASN A 155 5.06 -8.66 3.80
CA ASN A 155 6.14 -9.56 3.36
C ASN A 155 5.61 -10.99 3.25
N ARG A 156 4.92 -11.48 4.29
CA ARG A 156 4.29 -12.79 4.27
C ARG A 156 3.16 -12.88 3.25
N THR A 157 2.35 -11.82 3.13
CA THR A 157 1.31 -11.74 2.10
C THR A 157 1.90 -11.92 0.70
N ALA A 158 2.98 -11.20 0.39
CA ALA A 158 3.63 -11.28 -0.92
C ALA A 158 4.28 -12.65 -1.17
N SER A 159 4.99 -13.20 -0.18
CA SER A 159 5.67 -14.50 -0.34
C SER A 159 4.69 -15.66 -0.48
N ASP A 160 3.71 -15.73 0.42
CA ASP A 160 2.88 -16.92 0.59
C ASP A 160 1.75 -16.93 -0.46
N LEU A 161 1.13 -15.77 -0.72
CA LEU A 161 -0.05 -15.66 -1.60
C LEU A 161 0.28 -15.24 -3.03
N LEU A 162 1.34 -14.45 -3.23
CA LEU A 162 1.70 -13.93 -4.56
C LEU A 162 3.00 -14.54 -5.10
N HIS A 163 3.62 -15.47 -4.35
CA HIS A 163 4.89 -16.11 -4.68
C HIS A 163 5.97 -15.10 -5.08
N THR A 164 6.01 -13.97 -4.38
CA THR A 164 6.85 -12.81 -4.67
C THR A 164 7.65 -12.40 -3.43
N GLU A 165 8.96 -12.30 -3.57
CA GLU A 165 9.82 -11.74 -2.53
C GLU A 165 9.78 -10.21 -2.59
N MET A 166 9.58 -9.54 -1.45
CA MET A 166 9.70 -8.08 -1.39
C MET A 166 11.17 -7.68 -1.31
N LEU A 167 11.67 -7.01 -2.35
CA LEU A 167 13.05 -6.59 -2.44
C LEU A 167 13.27 -5.19 -1.85
N TRP A 168 14.45 -4.99 -1.27
CA TRP A 168 14.88 -3.70 -0.73
C TRP A 168 16.06 -3.14 -1.53
N CYS A 169 16.04 -1.83 -1.76
CA CYS A 169 17.17 -1.14 -2.39
C CYS A 169 18.37 -1.05 -1.44
N LYS A 170 19.58 -1.01 -2.02
CA LYS A 170 20.81 -0.66 -1.29
C LYS A 170 21.11 0.82 -1.48
N PRO A 171 22.02 1.45 -0.69
CA PRO A 171 22.24 2.90 -0.73
C PRO A 171 22.51 3.52 -2.11
N ASN A 172 23.09 2.75 -3.05
CA ASN A 172 23.44 3.23 -4.40
C ASN A 172 22.92 2.29 -5.52
N GLU A 173 21.95 1.43 -5.21
CA GLU A 173 21.49 0.40 -6.16
C GLU A 173 19.99 0.17 -5.96
N LEU A 174 19.23 0.35 -7.04
CA LEU A 174 17.81 -0.02 -7.07
C LEU A 174 17.68 -1.54 -7.10
N CYS A 175 16.68 -2.07 -6.41
CA CYS A 175 16.32 -3.47 -6.54
C CYS A 175 15.81 -3.79 -7.96
N ASN A 176 15.78 -5.07 -8.31
CA ASN A 176 15.34 -5.52 -9.64
C ASN A 176 13.88 -5.16 -9.93
N TYR A 177 13.05 -5.15 -8.90
CA TYR A 177 11.66 -4.70 -8.94
C TYR A 177 11.21 -4.21 -7.57
N PHE A 178 10.19 -3.37 -7.57
CA PHE A 178 9.44 -2.96 -6.39
C PHE A 178 8.11 -3.69 -6.36
N THR A 179 7.65 -4.05 -5.17
CA THR A 179 6.35 -4.72 -5.00
C THR A 179 5.37 -3.77 -4.34
N LEU A 180 4.29 -3.44 -5.05
CA LEU A 180 3.14 -2.74 -4.50
C LEU A 180 2.06 -3.76 -4.17
N VAL A 181 1.70 -3.87 -2.89
CA VAL A 181 0.61 -4.75 -2.44
C VAL A 181 -0.60 -3.91 -2.09
N SER A 182 -1.69 -4.13 -2.83
CA SER A 182 -3.01 -3.54 -2.62
C SER A 182 -4.04 -4.64 -2.37
N GLY A 183 -5.25 -4.27 -1.97
CA GLY A 183 -6.32 -5.24 -1.80
C GLY A 183 -7.71 -4.65 -2.07
N ILE A 184 -8.66 -5.48 -2.45
CA ILE A 184 -10.07 -5.11 -2.57
C ILE A 184 -10.90 -6.14 -1.81
N VAL A 185 -11.67 -5.68 -0.82
CA VAL A 185 -12.65 -6.51 -0.13
C VAL A 185 -13.99 -6.33 -0.84
N TYR A 186 -14.59 -7.43 -1.27
CA TYR A 186 -15.90 -7.42 -1.91
C TYR A 186 -17.00 -7.76 -0.90
N PRO A 187 -18.16 -7.09 -0.98
CA PRO A 187 -19.32 -7.49 -0.21
C PRO A 187 -19.83 -8.84 -0.73
N LYS A 188 -20.67 -9.47 0.09
CA LYS A 188 -21.36 -10.69 -0.32
C LYS A 188 -22.49 -10.41 -1.30
#